data_AF-A0A2R8ARR5-F1
#
_entry.id   AF-A0A2R8ARR5-F1
#
_cell.length_a   1.000
_cell.length_b   1.000
_cell.length_c   1.000
_cell.angle_alpha   90.00
_cell.angle_beta   90.00
_cell.angle_gamma   90.00
#
_symmetry.space_group_name_H-M   'P 1'
#
loop_
_entity.id
_entity.type
_entity.pdbx_description
1 polymer ?
#
loop_
_entity_poly.entity_id
_entity_poly.type
_entity_poly.pdbx_seq_one_letter_code
_entity_poly.pdbx_strand_id
1 'polypeptide(L)'
;MTRASDITKLQIDPRYLLIMLLPVVVLIVAEYLLGTFGDTAVHLEGLELKDQSQLIELSARYRFLAALFFFGGATISVIAIFVFELYSRHTRRSILTTLVGILGIIVVSLSFSTFEPDWMPASFESQALLGDNLFHALMIPAGVPGCDMTGGLSEKCDQQGAYFAMEYLLDRANILTSLSAGAVIAGMVLALSRPASIGPSAHPDVEAEARILKSAQEATQRYLYCSGILLTAGMVLMLSWMSWPGDAILNDDMRKAHAELVSSLSIYRGVTYSVLILSYYLPVSLFLKVRIDAFHDAVDAAGKHELAAGVAGFDIQRIATLDALKAIIAIVSPILTGAIGSFGNLSGFGG
;
A
#
# COMPACT_ATOMS: atom_id res chain seq x y z
N MET A 1 -9.74 -39.45 -1.46
CA MET A 1 -8.30 -39.79 -1.43
C MET A 1 -7.50 -38.50 -1.46
N THR A 2 -6.99 -38.05 -0.32
CA THR A 2 -6.03 -36.94 -0.22
C THR A 2 -4.63 -37.45 -0.61
N ARG A 3 -3.90 -36.75 -1.49
CA ARG A 3 -2.51 -37.09 -1.82
C ARG A 3 -1.66 -36.89 -0.56
N ALA A 4 -0.69 -37.78 -0.30
CA ALA A 4 0.22 -37.68 0.85
C ALA A 4 0.98 -36.33 0.92
N SER A 5 1.14 -35.62 -0.20
CA SER A 5 1.75 -34.29 -0.25
C SER A 5 0.88 -33.16 0.33
N ASP A 6 -0.41 -33.39 0.58
CA ASP A 6 -1.33 -32.36 1.07
C ASP A 6 -1.42 -32.31 2.61
N ILE A 7 -0.83 -33.28 3.32
CA ILE A 7 -0.95 -33.42 4.78
C ILE A 7 -0.22 -32.30 5.54
N THR A 8 0.85 -31.77 4.96
CA THR A 8 1.66 -30.68 5.52
C THR A 8 1.24 -29.29 5.06
N LYS A 9 0.29 -29.20 4.12
CA LYS A 9 -0.14 -27.92 3.55
C LYS A 9 -1.07 -27.17 4.49
N LEU A 10 -0.96 -25.85 4.43
CA LEU A 10 -1.75 -24.94 5.22
C LEU A 10 -3.11 -24.65 4.55
N GLN A 11 -4.12 -24.46 5.40
CA GLN A 11 -5.47 -24.08 5.04
C GLN A 11 -5.93 -22.94 5.93
N ILE A 12 -6.41 -21.86 5.31
CA ILE A 12 -7.02 -20.74 6.00
C ILE A 12 -8.50 -21.05 6.31
N ASP A 13 -8.95 -20.67 7.50
CA ASP A 13 -10.38 -20.62 7.80
C ASP A 13 -10.98 -19.38 7.11
N PRO A 14 -12.04 -19.52 6.28
CA PRO A 14 -12.67 -18.40 5.61
C PRO A 14 -13.07 -17.23 6.52
N ARG A 15 -13.33 -17.48 7.80
CA ARG A 15 -13.67 -16.42 8.78
C ARG A 15 -12.55 -15.39 8.94
N TYR A 16 -11.29 -15.81 8.84
CA TYR A 16 -10.17 -14.88 8.94
C TYR A 16 -10.06 -13.95 7.72
N LEU A 17 -10.66 -14.32 6.57
CA LEU A 17 -10.69 -13.44 5.40
C LEU A 17 -11.55 -12.18 5.65
N LEU A 18 -12.43 -12.18 6.65
CA LEU A 18 -13.17 -10.98 7.05
C LEU A 18 -12.24 -9.85 7.54
N ILE A 19 -11.04 -10.18 8.04
CA ILE A 19 -10.03 -9.18 8.42
C ILE A 19 -9.63 -8.33 7.21
N MET A 20 -9.68 -8.89 5.99
CA MET A 20 -9.32 -8.16 4.78
C MET A 20 -10.32 -7.05 4.40
N LEU A 21 -11.48 -6.97 5.08
CA LEU A 21 -12.43 -5.87 4.92
C LEU A 21 -12.04 -4.61 5.71
N LEU A 22 -11.28 -4.75 6.80
CA LEU A 22 -10.90 -3.60 7.63
C LEU A 22 -10.08 -2.54 6.87
N PRO A 23 -9.10 -2.89 6.02
CA PRO A 23 -8.37 -1.91 5.22
C PRO A 23 -9.27 -1.17 4.24
N VAL A 24 -10.27 -1.88 3.67
CA VAL A 24 -11.26 -1.27 2.77
C VAL A 24 -12.08 -0.22 3.52
N VAL A 25 -12.52 -0.52 4.75
CA VAL A 25 -13.23 0.45 5.60
C VAL A 25 -12.35 1.67 5.88
N VAL A 26 -11.07 1.48 6.19
CA VAL A 26 -10.13 2.60 6.40
C VAL A 26 -10.01 3.47 5.15
N LEU A 27 -9.87 2.87 3.96
CA LEU A 27 -9.81 3.63 2.71
C LEU A 27 -11.11 4.40 2.47
N ILE A 28 -12.27 3.78 2.66
CA ILE A 28 -13.58 4.44 2.51
C ILE A 28 -13.68 5.65 3.44
N VAL A 29 -13.34 5.47 4.72
CA VAL A 29 -13.38 6.56 5.70
C VAL A 29 -12.40 7.67 5.31
N ALA A 30 -11.21 7.33 4.85
CA ALA A 30 -10.21 8.32 4.45
C ALA A 30 -10.64 9.10 3.21
N GLU A 31 -11.16 8.45 2.17
CA GLU A 31 -11.66 9.18 0.99
C GLU A 31 -12.93 9.98 1.32
N TYR A 32 -13.81 9.46 2.19
CA TYR A 32 -14.97 10.21 2.67
C TYR A 32 -14.56 11.47 3.43
N LEU A 33 -13.59 11.38 4.34
CA LEU A 33 -13.09 12.52 5.08
C LEU A 33 -12.46 13.56 4.14
N LEU A 34 -11.66 13.11 3.18
CA LEU A 34 -11.02 14.00 2.22
C LEU A 34 -12.04 14.66 1.29
N GLY A 35 -13.07 13.95 0.84
CA GLY A 35 -14.08 14.48 -0.07
C GLY A 35 -15.13 15.36 0.59
N THR A 36 -15.44 15.10 1.86
CA THR A 36 -16.43 15.89 2.61
C THR A 36 -15.82 17.12 3.26
N PHE A 37 -14.59 17.03 3.75
CA PHE A 37 -13.94 18.11 4.52
C PHE A 37 -12.76 18.76 3.79
N GLY A 38 -12.24 18.15 2.73
CA GLY A 38 -11.25 18.77 1.86
C GLY A 38 -11.90 19.61 0.76
N ASP A 39 -11.13 20.54 0.21
CA ASP A 39 -11.50 21.22 -1.03
C ASP A 39 -10.96 20.39 -2.21
N THR A 40 -11.87 19.82 -3.01
CA THR A 40 -11.54 18.89 -4.10
C THR A 40 -11.26 19.58 -5.43
N ALA A 41 -11.40 20.91 -5.50
CA ALA A 41 -11.29 21.67 -6.74
C ALA A 41 -10.62 23.01 -6.53
N VAL A 42 -9.36 22.98 -6.09
CA VAL A 42 -8.56 24.19 -5.94
C VAL A 42 -8.37 24.81 -7.32
N HIS A 43 -8.78 26.07 -7.52
CA HIS A 43 -8.50 26.82 -8.74
C HIS A 43 -7.51 27.93 -8.43
N LEU A 44 -6.35 27.92 -9.11
CA LEU A 44 -5.32 28.94 -8.91
C LEU A 44 -5.60 30.15 -9.82
N GLU A 45 -6.22 31.19 -9.26
CA GLU A 45 -6.46 32.46 -9.97
C GLU A 45 -5.15 33.24 -10.19
N GLY A 46 -4.99 33.88 -11.35
CA GLY A 46 -3.82 34.70 -11.65
C GLY A 46 -2.53 33.88 -11.81
N LEU A 47 -2.64 32.63 -12.26
CA LEU A 47 -1.49 31.75 -12.46
C LEU A 47 -0.53 32.31 -13.53
N GLU A 48 0.66 32.71 -13.10
CA GLU A 48 1.78 33.06 -13.96
C GLU A 48 2.89 32.01 -13.82
N LEU A 49 3.43 31.55 -14.95
CA LEU A 49 4.49 30.54 -15.00
C LEU A 49 5.85 31.19 -15.26
N LYS A 50 6.90 30.57 -14.74
CA LYS A 50 8.29 30.95 -15.06
C LYS A 50 8.61 30.65 -16.53
N ASP A 51 9.51 31.45 -17.11
CA ASP A 51 10.04 31.22 -18.48
C ASP A 51 10.68 29.83 -18.65
N GLN A 52 11.24 29.28 -17.56
CA GLN A 52 11.89 27.96 -17.54
C GLN A 52 10.95 26.79 -17.22
N SER A 53 9.63 27.03 -17.18
CA SER A 53 8.61 26.03 -16.82
C SER A 53 8.72 24.72 -17.61
N GLN A 54 9.08 24.77 -18.90
CA GLN A 54 9.28 23.58 -19.73
C GLN A 54 10.46 22.71 -19.27
N LEU A 55 11.56 23.34 -18.84
CA LEU A 55 12.72 22.60 -18.34
C LEU A 55 12.43 21.97 -16.97
N ILE A 56 11.64 22.68 -16.14
CA ILE A 56 11.15 22.19 -14.85
C ILE A 56 10.26 20.96 -15.05
N GLU A 57 9.28 21.03 -15.96
CA GLU A 57 8.41 19.91 -16.32
C GLU A 57 9.22 18.71 -16.83
N LEU A 58 10.15 18.92 -17.75
CA LEU A 58 10.98 17.85 -18.30
C LEU A 58 11.81 17.16 -17.19
N SER A 59 12.41 17.94 -16.29
CA SER A 59 13.13 17.39 -15.14
C SER A 59 12.22 16.57 -14.22
N ALA A 60 11.02 17.08 -13.96
CA ALA A 60 10.02 16.41 -13.14
C ALA A 60 9.55 15.09 -13.75
N ARG A 61 9.35 15.05 -15.08
CA ARG A 61 8.97 13.84 -15.80
C ARG A 61 9.97 12.71 -15.58
N TYR A 62 11.27 13.00 -15.62
CA TYR A 62 12.29 11.97 -15.33
C TYR A 62 12.26 11.50 -13.88
N ARG A 63 12.01 12.40 -12.92
CA ARG A 63 11.84 12.03 -11.50
C ARG A 63 10.61 11.13 -11.31
N PHE A 64 9.49 11.49 -11.94
CA PHE A 64 8.27 10.70 -11.93
C PHE A 64 8.50 9.31 -12.54
N LEU A 65 9.11 9.22 -13.73
CA LEU A 65 9.39 7.93 -14.37
C LEU A 65 10.33 7.06 -13.54
N ALA A 66 11.34 7.65 -12.89
CA ALA A 66 12.24 6.92 -11.99
C ALA A 66 11.49 6.39 -10.75
N ALA A 67 10.64 7.23 -10.14
CA ALA A 67 9.81 6.82 -9.01
C ALA A 67 8.80 5.73 -9.40
N LEU A 68 8.19 5.84 -10.58
CA LEU A 68 7.26 4.87 -11.13
C LEU A 68 7.94 3.53 -11.40
N PHE A 69 9.15 3.54 -11.97
CA PHE A 69 9.93 2.33 -12.19
C PHE A 69 10.30 1.64 -10.88
N PHE A 70 10.76 2.40 -9.89
CA PHE A 70 11.06 1.88 -8.55
C PHE A 70 9.82 1.28 -7.88
N PHE A 71 8.69 1.99 -7.92
CA PHE A 71 7.41 1.52 -7.40
C PHE A 71 6.93 0.25 -8.11
N GLY A 72 7.01 0.21 -9.44
CA GLY A 72 6.71 -0.98 -10.24
C GLY A 72 7.55 -2.18 -9.84
N GLY A 73 8.87 -2.00 -9.67
CA GLY A 73 9.76 -3.06 -9.18
C GLY A 73 9.38 -3.57 -7.79
N ALA A 74 9.04 -2.67 -6.86
CA ALA A 74 8.60 -3.03 -5.52
C ALA A 74 7.28 -3.82 -5.54
N THR A 75 6.28 -3.36 -6.29
CA THR A 75 4.97 -4.03 -6.39
C THR A 75 5.09 -5.43 -6.99
N ILE A 76 5.84 -5.59 -8.09
CA ILE A 76 6.08 -6.90 -8.72
C ILE A 76 6.78 -7.86 -7.77
N SER A 77 7.80 -7.37 -7.03
CA SER A 77 8.55 -8.18 -6.07
C SER A 77 7.64 -8.69 -4.94
N VAL A 78 6.80 -7.81 -4.40
CA VAL A 78 5.83 -8.17 -3.35
C VAL A 78 4.81 -9.19 -3.85
N ILE A 79 4.26 -8.99 -5.05
CA ILE A 79 3.33 -9.95 -5.68
C ILE A 79 4.03 -11.30 -5.89
N ALA A 80 5.27 -11.31 -6.38
CA ALA A 80 6.03 -12.54 -6.61
C ALA A 80 6.29 -13.31 -5.30
N ILE A 81 6.67 -12.62 -4.22
CA ILE A 81 6.85 -13.22 -2.88
C ILE A 81 5.54 -13.87 -2.42
N PHE A 82 4.42 -13.16 -2.54
CA PHE A 82 3.10 -13.66 -2.16
C PHE A 82 2.70 -14.88 -2.98
N VAL A 83 2.81 -14.82 -4.31
CA VAL A 83 2.46 -15.92 -5.21
C VAL A 83 3.30 -17.15 -4.90
N PHE A 84 4.61 -16.99 -4.73
CA PHE A 84 5.51 -18.10 -4.41
C PHE A 84 5.14 -18.77 -3.09
N GLU A 85 4.87 -17.98 -2.04
CA GLU A 85 4.44 -18.51 -0.75
C GLU A 85 3.07 -19.21 -0.82
N LEU A 86 2.11 -18.59 -1.50
CA LEU A 86 0.76 -19.10 -1.69
C LEU A 86 0.80 -20.49 -2.35
N TYR A 87 1.55 -20.66 -3.44
CA TYR A 87 1.64 -21.94 -4.14
C TYR A 87 2.48 -23.00 -3.41
N SER A 88 3.54 -22.58 -2.70
CA SER A 88 4.44 -23.52 -2.02
C SER A 88 3.87 -24.08 -0.72
N ARG A 89 3.13 -23.27 0.05
CA ARG A 89 2.70 -23.64 1.42
C ARG A 89 1.23 -24.00 1.55
N HIS A 90 0.36 -23.53 0.65
CA HIS A 90 -1.09 -23.64 0.85
C HIS A 90 -1.75 -24.72 -0.01
N THR A 91 -2.87 -25.24 0.51
CA THR A 91 -3.76 -26.16 -0.22
C THR A 91 -4.49 -25.43 -1.35
N ARG A 92 -4.87 -26.13 -2.42
CA ARG A 92 -5.64 -25.55 -3.55
C ARG A 92 -6.92 -24.82 -3.11
N ARG A 93 -7.60 -25.34 -2.08
CA ARG A 93 -8.79 -24.71 -1.50
C ARG A 93 -8.46 -23.37 -0.83
N SER A 94 -7.38 -23.33 -0.06
CA SER A 94 -6.88 -22.10 0.56
C SER A 94 -6.46 -21.08 -0.49
N ILE A 95 -5.80 -21.54 -1.58
CA ILE A 95 -5.42 -20.68 -2.71
C ILE A 95 -6.66 -20.05 -3.34
N LEU A 96 -7.66 -20.86 -3.72
CA LEU A 96 -8.88 -20.37 -4.35
C LEU A 96 -9.65 -19.39 -3.46
N THR A 97 -9.83 -19.73 -2.19
CA THR A 97 -10.52 -18.84 -1.22
C THR A 97 -9.79 -17.53 -1.02
N THR A 98 -8.45 -17.54 -0.99
CA THR A 98 -7.64 -16.32 -0.89
C THR A 98 -7.76 -15.48 -2.16
N LEU A 99 -7.70 -16.09 -3.35
CA LEU A 99 -7.86 -15.38 -4.62
C LEU A 99 -9.24 -14.73 -4.74
N VAL A 100 -10.30 -15.41 -4.28
CA VAL A 100 -11.65 -14.83 -4.21
C VAL A 100 -11.69 -13.65 -3.23
N GLY A 101 -11.01 -13.76 -2.08
CA GLY A 101 -10.90 -12.65 -1.12
C GLY A 101 -10.18 -11.43 -1.72
N ILE A 102 -9.04 -11.64 -2.39
CA ILE A 102 -8.30 -10.59 -3.10
C ILE A 102 -9.16 -9.96 -4.20
N LEU A 103 -9.82 -10.79 -5.02
CA LEU A 103 -10.69 -10.29 -6.08
C LEU A 103 -11.84 -9.46 -5.50
N GLY A 104 -12.43 -9.89 -4.38
CA GLY A 104 -13.47 -9.13 -3.69
C GLY A 104 -12.99 -7.75 -3.27
N ILE A 105 -11.79 -7.64 -2.68
CA ILE A 105 -11.20 -6.34 -2.31
C ILE A 105 -10.95 -5.48 -3.54
N ILE A 106 -10.36 -6.05 -4.59
CA ILE A 106 -10.07 -5.30 -5.82
C ILE A 106 -11.35 -4.78 -6.44
N VAL A 107 -12.40 -5.60 -6.52
CA VAL A 107 -13.70 -5.19 -7.06
C VAL A 107 -14.30 -4.06 -6.23
N VAL A 108 -14.24 -4.14 -4.90
CA VAL A 108 -14.73 -3.06 -4.03
C VAL A 108 -13.89 -1.80 -4.20
N SER A 109 -12.56 -1.90 -4.22
CA SER A 109 -11.68 -0.74 -4.44
C SER A 109 -11.93 -0.08 -5.80
N LEU A 110 -12.03 -0.86 -6.88
CA LEU A 110 -12.31 -0.36 -8.22
C LEU A 110 -13.75 0.17 -8.37
N SER A 111 -14.68 -0.32 -7.55
CA SER A 111 -16.05 0.18 -7.55
C SER A 111 -16.10 1.65 -7.13
N PHE A 112 -15.20 2.13 -6.26
CA PHE A 112 -15.09 3.57 -5.95
C PHE A 112 -14.61 4.40 -7.13
N SER A 113 -13.77 3.82 -7.99
CA SER A 113 -13.33 4.47 -9.23
C SER A 113 -14.39 4.42 -10.34
N THR A 114 -15.38 3.53 -10.25
CA THR A 114 -16.38 3.33 -11.31
C THR A 114 -17.74 3.94 -10.95
N PHE A 115 -18.16 3.76 -9.71
CA PHE A 115 -19.36 4.33 -9.14
C PHE A 115 -18.90 5.50 -8.28
N GLU A 116 -18.85 6.69 -8.88
CA GLU A 116 -18.59 7.94 -8.16
C GLU A 116 -19.80 8.22 -7.27
N PRO A 117 -19.73 7.98 -5.95
CA PRO A 117 -20.84 8.36 -5.09
C PRO A 117 -20.94 9.89 -5.03
N ASP A 118 -22.14 10.44 -4.80
CA ASP A 118 -22.37 11.90 -4.77
C ASP A 118 -21.44 12.68 -3.81
N TRP A 119 -20.90 12.01 -2.78
CA TRP A 119 -19.96 12.58 -1.80
C TRP A 119 -18.49 12.56 -2.26
N MET A 120 -18.20 11.91 -3.39
CA MET A 120 -16.91 11.87 -4.06
C MET A 120 -17.11 12.45 -5.46
N PRO A 121 -17.07 13.79 -5.62
CA PRO A 121 -17.24 14.40 -6.93
C PRO A 121 -16.23 13.80 -7.93
N ALA A 122 -16.63 13.70 -9.19
CA ALA A 122 -15.93 13.09 -10.33
C ALA A 122 -14.45 13.50 -10.53
N SER A 123 -13.98 14.49 -9.78
CA SER A 123 -12.63 15.05 -9.82
C SER A 123 -11.75 14.63 -8.65
N PHE A 124 -11.94 13.43 -8.08
CA PHE A 124 -10.97 12.90 -7.09
C PHE A 124 -9.63 12.49 -7.71
N GLU A 125 -9.41 12.86 -8.97
CA GLU A 125 -8.10 12.89 -9.57
C GLU A 125 -7.23 13.83 -8.75
N SER A 126 -6.12 13.29 -8.29
CA SER A 126 -5.24 13.96 -7.35
C SER A 126 -4.63 15.26 -7.92
N GLN A 127 -4.73 15.47 -9.24
CA GLN A 127 -4.40 16.73 -9.92
C GLN A 127 -5.42 17.85 -9.65
N ALA A 128 -6.71 17.54 -9.51
CA ALA A 128 -7.75 18.54 -9.18
C ALA A 128 -7.56 19.11 -7.77
N LEU A 129 -7.07 18.28 -6.84
CA LEU A 129 -6.70 18.71 -5.47
C LEU A 129 -5.54 19.72 -5.46
N LEU A 130 -4.74 19.80 -6.52
CA LEU A 130 -3.54 20.64 -6.60
C LEU A 130 -3.66 21.80 -7.58
N GLY A 131 -4.82 21.98 -8.21
CA GLY A 131 -5.00 22.95 -9.29
C GLY A 131 -4.89 22.30 -10.65
N ASP A 132 -6.01 21.75 -11.15
CA ASP A 132 -6.07 21.14 -12.48
C ASP A 132 -5.61 22.11 -13.58
N ASN A 133 -5.92 23.41 -13.43
CA ASN A 133 -5.47 24.46 -14.34
C ASN A 133 -3.93 24.62 -14.39
N LEU A 134 -3.22 24.31 -13.30
CA LEU A 134 -1.75 24.32 -13.26
C LEU A 134 -1.16 23.16 -14.08
N PHE A 135 -1.69 21.95 -13.90
CA PHE A 135 -1.23 20.78 -14.64
C PHE A 135 -1.50 20.91 -16.14
N HIS A 136 -2.69 21.37 -16.51
CA HIS A 136 -3.01 21.66 -17.91
C HIS A 136 -2.06 22.70 -18.49
N ALA A 137 -1.84 23.84 -17.82
CA ALA A 137 -0.95 24.88 -18.32
C ALA A 137 0.49 24.39 -18.52
N LEU A 138 0.98 23.48 -17.66
CA LEU A 138 2.35 22.97 -17.73
C LEU A 138 2.56 21.86 -18.75
N MET A 139 1.56 21.00 -19.01
CA MET A 139 1.72 19.80 -19.84
C MET A 139 1.30 19.94 -21.31
N ILE A 140 0.62 21.03 -21.69
CA ILE A 140 0.19 21.30 -23.08
C ILE A 140 1.34 21.30 -24.13
N PRO A 141 2.55 21.84 -23.86
CA PRO A 141 3.57 21.98 -24.91
C PRO A 141 4.24 20.67 -25.35
N ALA A 142 4.01 19.55 -24.67
CA ALA A 142 4.78 18.34 -24.87
C ALA A 142 4.11 17.37 -25.86
N GLY A 143 4.63 17.33 -27.09
CA GLY A 143 4.26 16.34 -28.09
C GLY A 143 4.74 14.94 -27.71
N VAL A 144 3.88 14.15 -27.07
CA VAL A 144 4.12 12.74 -26.75
C VAL A 144 3.15 11.88 -27.58
N PRO A 145 3.60 10.75 -28.17
CA PRO A 145 2.70 9.83 -28.85
C PRO A 145 1.73 9.15 -27.85
N GLY A 146 0.44 9.05 -28.18
CA GLY A 146 -0.51 8.19 -27.47
C GLY A 146 -1.81 8.80 -26.93
N CYS A 147 -2.54 9.56 -27.74
CA CYS A 147 -3.88 10.07 -27.37
C CYS A 147 -5.06 9.26 -27.90
N ASP A 148 -4.87 8.00 -28.28
CA ASP A 148 -6.02 7.17 -28.60
C ASP A 148 -6.77 6.84 -27.29
N MET A 149 -8.05 7.21 -27.21
CA MET A 149 -8.93 6.88 -26.08
C MET A 149 -9.02 5.37 -25.81
N THR A 150 -8.60 4.53 -26.77
CA THR A 150 -8.49 3.08 -26.58
C THR A 150 -7.20 2.63 -25.87
N GLY A 151 -6.31 3.55 -25.51
CA GLY A 151 -5.03 3.27 -24.83
C GLY A 151 -3.88 2.92 -25.77
N GLY A 152 -4.02 3.19 -27.08
CA GLY A 152 -2.99 2.98 -28.08
C GLY A 152 -1.97 4.12 -28.14
N LEU A 153 -0.68 3.80 -28.05
CA LEU A 153 0.43 4.76 -28.18
C LEU A 153 0.74 5.17 -29.65
N SER A 154 -0.19 4.96 -30.59
CA SER A 154 0.11 4.97 -32.03
C SER A 154 -0.03 6.34 -32.69
N GLU A 155 -0.88 7.24 -32.19
CA GLU A 155 -1.14 8.54 -32.82
C GLU A 155 -0.44 9.69 -32.08
N LYS A 156 0.14 10.62 -32.86
CA LYS A 156 0.77 11.85 -32.33
C LYS A 156 -0.31 12.79 -31.84
N CYS A 157 -0.14 13.25 -30.61
CA CYS A 157 -1.07 14.15 -29.98
C CYS A 157 -0.43 15.53 -29.89
N ASP A 158 -0.95 16.48 -30.66
CA ASP A 158 -0.23 17.75 -30.88
C ASP A 158 -0.22 18.66 -29.65
N GLN A 159 -1.11 18.49 -28.65
CA GLN A 159 -1.22 19.45 -27.53
C GLN A 159 -1.57 18.89 -26.13
N GLN A 160 -1.79 17.58 -25.94
CA GLN A 160 -2.13 17.02 -24.60
C GLN A 160 -1.47 15.67 -24.30
N GLY A 161 -0.53 15.21 -25.13
CA GLY A 161 0.03 13.86 -25.04
C GLY A 161 0.70 13.53 -23.70
N ALA A 162 1.40 14.49 -23.09
CA ALA A 162 2.07 14.26 -21.80
C ALA A 162 1.09 14.12 -20.63
N TYR A 163 0.03 14.92 -20.60
CA TYR A 163 -1.02 14.85 -19.57
C TYR A 163 -1.70 13.49 -19.59
N PHE A 164 -2.21 13.07 -20.76
CA PHE A 164 -2.83 11.76 -20.94
C PHE A 164 -1.88 10.60 -20.64
N ALA A 165 -0.61 10.71 -21.05
CA ALA A 165 0.38 9.68 -20.74
C ALA A 165 0.62 9.55 -19.23
N MET A 166 0.67 10.67 -18.50
CA MET A 166 0.82 10.65 -17.03
C MET A 166 -0.40 10.01 -16.37
N GLU A 167 -1.60 10.43 -16.76
CA GLU A 167 -2.87 9.88 -16.27
C GLU A 167 -2.95 8.37 -16.52
N TYR A 168 -2.65 7.94 -17.75
CA TYR A 168 -2.59 6.52 -18.11
C TYR A 168 -1.59 5.74 -17.25
N LEU A 169 -0.39 6.28 -17.04
CA LEU A 169 0.63 5.62 -16.21
C LEU A 169 0.21 5.54 -14.73
N LEU A 170 -0.46 6.58 -14.21
CA LEU A 170 -1.01 6.59 -12.86
C LEU A 170 -2.15 5.59 -12.69
N ASP A 171 -3.03 5.44 -13.68
CA ASP A 171 -4.05 4.40 -13.68
C ASP A 171 -3.43 2.99 -13.61
N ARG A 172 -2.41 2.71 -14.44
CA ARG A 172 -1.67 1.44 -14.36
C ARG A 172 -0.98 1.25 -13.01
N ALA A 173 -0.43 2.32 -12.44
CA ALA A 173 0.15 2.29 -11.10
C ALA A 173 -0.91 1.97 -10.04
N ASN A 174 -2.13 2.51 -10.15
CA ASN A 174 -3.24 2.25 -9.23
C ASN A 174 -3.72 0.78 -9.29
N ILE A 175 -3.77 0.19 -10.49
CA ILE A 175 -4.06 -1.25 -10.66
C ILE A 175 -2.98 -2.10 -9.97
N LEU A 176 -1.70 -1.80 -10.23
CA LEU A 176 -0.58 -2.49 -9.57
C LEU A 176 -0.58 -2.31 -8.05
N THR A 177 -0.93 -1.12 -7.57
CA THR A 177 -1.09 -0.81 -6.15
C THR A 177 -2.17 -1.69 -5.53
N SER A 178 -3.34 -1.78 -6.17
CA SER A 178 -4.47 -2.58 -5.68
C SER A 178 -4.12 -4.06 -5.61
N LEU A 179 -3.44 -4.60 -6.62
CA LEU A 179 -2.97 -5.98 -6.65
C LEU A 179 -1.93 -6.27 -5.56
N SER A 180 -0.92 -5.41 -5.43
CA SER A 180 0.15 -5.59 -4.45
C SER A 180 -0.32 -5.37 -3.01
N ALA A 181 -1.18 -4.38 -2.75
CA ALA A 181 -1.83 -4.19 -1.46
C ALA A 181 -2.69 -5.39 -1.08
N GLY A 182 -3.52 -5.89 -2.02
CA GLY A 182 -4.29 -7.11 -1.84
C GLY A 182 -3.42 -8.32 -1.50
N ALA A 183 -2.28 -8.49 -2.19
CA ALA A 183 -1.31 -9.55 -1.92
C ALA A 183 -0.69 -9.45 -0.52
N VAL A 184 -0.33 -8.25 -0.07
CA VAL A 184 0.25 -8.03 1.28
C VAL A 184 -0.77 -8.29 2.38
N ILE A 185 -1.98 -7.75 2.24
CA ILE A 185 -3.08 -7.96 3.20
C ILE A 185 -3.41 -9.46 3.28
N ALA A 186 -3.55 -10.12 2.13
CA ALA A 186 -3.80 -11.56 2.05
C ALA A 186 -2.66 -12.36 2.69
N GLY A 187 -1.41 -12.05 2.35
CA GLY A 187 -0.22 -12.69 2.92
C GLY A 187 -0.16 -12.59 4.45
N MET A 188 -0.52 -11.42 4.99
CA MET A 188 -0.65 -11.22 6.43
C MET A 188 -1.74 -12.12 7.03
N VAL A 189 -2.94 -12.15 6.43
CA VAL A 189 -4.06 -12.98 6.92
C VAL A 189 -3.74 -14.48 6.83
N LEU A 190 -3.00 -14.91 5.80
CA LEU A 190 -2.56 -16.29 5.64
C LEU A 190 -1.61 -16.77 6.75
N ALA A 191 -0.97 -15.88 7.49
CA ALA A 191 -0.22 -16.24 8.70
C ALA A 191 -1.12 -16.93 9.76
N LEU A 192 -2.44 -16.73 9.70
CA LEU A 192 -3.41 -17.39 10.59
C LEU A 192 -3.80 -18.82 10.15
N SER A 193 -3.27 -19.29 9.03
CA SER A 193 -3.60 -20.63 8.50
C SER A 193 -3.12 -21.77 9.41
N ARG A 194 -3.76 -22.94 9.27
CA ARG A 194 -3.47 -24.16 10.03
C ARG A 194 -3.26 -25.35 9.09
N PRO A 195 -2.53 -26.42 9.49
CA PRO A 195 -2.40 -27.61 8.67
C PRO A 195 -3.76 -28.24 8.35
N ALA A 196 -4.00 -28.59 7.09
CA ALA A 196 -5.27 -29.12 6.63
C ALA A 196 -5.64 -30.49 7.25
N SER A 197 -4.64 -31.23 7.75
CA SER A 197 -4.79 -32.55 8.36
C SER A 197 -5.31 -32.52 9.80
N ILE A 198 -5.29 -31.35 10.44
CA ILE A 198 -5.68 -31.19 11.83
C ILE A 198 -7.10 -30.64 11.83
N GLY A 199 -8.07 -31.49 12.18
CA GLY A 199 -9.47 -31.07 12.33
C GLY A 199 -9.59 -29.91 13.32
N PRO A 200 -10.69 -29.12 13.29
CA PRO A 200 -10.85 -27.92 14.12
C PRO A 200 -10.68 -28.19 15.63
N SER A 201 -10.93 -29.43 16.05
CA SER A 201 -10.89 -29.93 17.43
C SER A 201 -9.69 -30.84 17.73
N ALA A 202 -8.86 -31.16 16.74
CA ALA A 202 -7.66 -31.95 16.98
C ALA A 202 -6.53 -31.01 17.42
N HIS A 203 -5.91 -31.30 18.55
CA HIS A 203 -4.70 -30.59 18.95
C HIS A 203 -3.52 -31.16 18.15
N PRO A 204 -2.76 -30.32 17.42
CA PRO A 204 -1.49 -30.73 16.85
C PRO A 204 -0.59 -31.30 17.94
N ASP A 205 0.36 -32.13 17.53
CA ASP A 205 1.55 -32.35 18.35
C ASP A 205 2.17 -30.98 18.68
N VAL A 206 2.56 -30.80 19.94
CA VAL A 206 3.06 -29.53 20.50
C VAL A 206 4.27 -29.03 19.69
N GLU A 207 5.14 -29.92 19.24
CA GLU A 207 6.29 -29.57 18.40
C GLU A 207 5.91 -29.08 16.99
N ALA A 208 4.82 -29.62 16.43
CA ALA A 208 4.30 -29.17 15.15
C ALA A 208 3.68 -27.78 15.29
N GLU A 209 2.86 -27.54 16.32
CA GLU A 209 2.26 -26.22 16.58
C GLU A 209 3.33 -25.16 16.81
N ALA A 210 4.41 -25.49 17.54
CA ALA A 210 5.52 -24.58 17.76
C ALA A 210 6.13 -24.07 16.45
N ARG A 211 6.38 -24.98 15.49
CA ARG A 211 6.92 -24.63 14.17
C ARG A 211 5.96 -23.79 13.35
N ILE A 212 4.66 -24.09 13.43
CA ILE A 212 3.62 -23.35 12.71
C ILE A 212 3.52 -21.92 13.24
N LEU A 213 3.46 -21.75 14.56
CA LEU A 213 3.38 -20.43 15.19
C LEU A 213 4.62 -19.59 14.90
N LYS A 214 5.82 -20.19 14.96
CA LYS A 214 7.05 -19.51 14.56
C LYS A 214 7.01 -19.04 13.11
N SER A 215 6.60 -19.93 12.19
CA SER A 215 6.48 -19.56 10.77
C SER A 215 5.42 -18.48 10.52
N ALA A 216 4.32 -18.50 11.28
CA ALA A 216 3.29 -17.48 11.23
C ALA A 216 3.81 -16.10 11.71
N GLN A 217 4.59 -16.07 12.80
CA GLN A 217 5.25 -14.84 13.27
C GLN A 217 6.21 -14.28 12.22
N GLU A 218 7.06 -15.13 11.63
CA GLU A 218 8.00 -14.74 10.57
C GLU A 218 7.25 -14.20 9.33
N ALA A 219 6.17 -14.87 8.92
CA ALA A 219 5.35 -14.42 7.80
C ALA A 219 4.71 -13.05 8.09
N THR A 220 4.13 -12.87 9.28
CA THR A 220 3.52 -11.61 9.72
C THR A 220 4.54 -10.47 9.66
N GLN A 221 5.75 -10.68 10.19
CA GLN A 221 6.82 -9.68 10.19
C GLN A 221 7.27 -9.33 8.77
N ARG A 222 7.45 -10.34 7.89
CA ARG A 222 7.83 -10.11 6.50
C ARG A 222 6.77 -9.29 5.76
N TYR A 223 5.48 -9.64 5.88
CA TYR A 223 4.42 -8.87 5.21
C TYR A 223 4.26 -7.47 5.79
N LEU A 224 4.55 -7.26 7.08
CA LEU A 224 4.62 -5.91 7.65
C LEU A 224 5.70 -5.08 6.95
N TYR A 225 6.90 -5.63 6.75
CA TYR A 225 7.96 -4.93 6.02
C TYR A 225 7.62 -4.71 4.54
N CYS A 226 7.03 -5.70 3.86
CA CYS A 226 6.53 -5.51 2.51
C CYS A 226 5.49 -4.39 2.43
N SER A 227 4.62 -4.27 3.43
CA SER A 227 3.64 -3.18 3.55
C SER A 227 4.33 -1.82 3.63
N GLY A 228 5.30 -1.70 4.56
CA GLY A 228 6.07 -0.47 4.76
C GLY A 228 6.81 -0.06 3.48
N ILE A 229 7.53 -0.99 2.83
CA ILE A 229 8.23 -0.73 1.57
C ILE A 229 7.25 -0.28 0.47
N LEU A 230 6.15 -1.02 0.29
CA LEU A 230 5.16 -0.73 -0.74
C LEU A 230 4.55 0.66 -0.58
N LEU A 231 4.09 1.01 0.62
CA LEU A 231 3.43 2.28 0.89
C LEU A 231 4.42 3.45 0.91
N THR A 232 5.66 3.22 1.36
CA THR A 232 6.75 4.21 1.26
C THR A 232 7.10 4.50 -0.20
N ALA A 233 7.26 3.46 -1.03
CA ALA A 233 7.50 3.62 -2.46
C ALA A 233 6.33 4.33 -3.16
N GLY A 234 5.08 4.01 -2.77
CA GLY A 234 3.89 4.71 -3.23
C GLY A 234 3.89 6.19 -2.85
N MET A 235 4.31 6.54 -1.62
CA MET A 235 4.47 7.94 -1.20
C MET A 235 5.56 8.67 -2.00
N VAL A 236 6.68 8.02 -2.33
CA VAL A 236 7.72 8.60 -3.20
C VAL A 236 7.16 8.87 -4.60
N LEU A 237 6.43 7.90 -5.17
CA LEU A 237 5.75 8.10 -6.46
C LEU A 237 4.76 9.26 -6.39
N MET A 238 3.93 9.30 -5.35
CA MET A 238 2.95 10.36 -5.13
C MET A 238 3.62 11.75 -5.06
N LEU A 239 4.63 11.90 -4.21
CA LEU A 239 5.37 13.15 -4.06
C LEU A 239 6.09 13.57 -5.35
N SER A 240 6.60 12.62 -6.13
CA SER A 240 7.32 12.91 -7.37
C SER A 240 6.47 13.64 -8.41
N TRP A 241 5.16 13.37 -8.47
CA TRP A 241 4.25 14.06 -9.39
C TRP A 241 3.53 15.25 -8.74
N MET A 242 3.32 15.24 -7.41
CA MET A 242 2.65 16.35 -6.70
C MET A 242 3.52 17.59 -6.47
N SER A 243 4.83 17.41 -6.26
CA SER A 243 5.70 18.50 -5.77
C SER A 243 6.18 19.45 -6.86
N TRP A 244 6.46 18.94 -8.06
CA TRP A 244 7.11 19.70 -9.11
C TRP A 244 6.29 20.86 -9.73
N PRO A 245 4.94 20.83 -9.82
CA PRO A 245 4.19 21.90 -10.48
C PRO A 245 4.39 23.25 -9.77
N GLY A 246 4.54 23.21 -8.44
CA GLY A 246 4.79 24.39 -7.62
C GLY A 246 6.07 25.14 -8.02
N ASP A 247 7.12 24.43 -8.45
CA ASP A 247 8.39 25.05 -8.84
C ASP A 247 8.26 25.92 -10.09
N ALA A 248 7.27 25.64 -10.94
CA ALA A 248 6.99 26.39 -12.16
C ALA A 248 6.18 27.68 -11.93
N ILE A 249 5.57 27.85 -10.74
CA ILE A 249 4.81 29.05 -10.38
C ILE A 249 5.75 30.24 -10.19
N LEU A 250 5.47 31.34 -10.90
CA LEU A 250 6.26 32.57 -10.86
C LEU A 250 6.09 33.30 -9.53
N ASN A 251 4.85 33.45 -9.06
CA ASN A 251 4.52 34.13 -7.81
C ASN A 251 5.03 33.33 -6.59
N ASP A 252 5.87 33.96 -5.78
CA ASP A 252 6.52 33.32 -4.62
C ASP A 252 5.54 32.93 -3.51
N ASP A 253 4.50 33.72 -3.27
CA ASP A 253 3.50 33.44 -2.23
C ASP A 253 2.59 32.30 -2.64
N MET A 254 2.13 32.28 -3.89
CA MET A 254 1.35 31.17 -4.46
C MET A 254 2.17 29.87 -4.47
N ARG A 255 3.47 29.95 -4.82
CA ARG A 255 4.38 28.79 -4.78
C ARG A 255 4.52 28.23 -3.36
N LYS A 256 4.66 29.08 -2.34
CA LYS A 256 4.72 28.64 -0.93
C LYS A 256 3.40 27.99 -0.49
N ALA A 257 2.26 28.60 -0.84
CA ALA A 257 0.95 28.05 -0.52
C ALA A 257 0.73 26.67 -1.17
N HIS A 258 1.14 26.50 -2.44
CA HIS A 258 1.12 25.20 -3.12
C HIS A 258 2.02 24.17 -2.42
N ALA A 259 3.23 24.55 -2.00
CA ALA A 259 4.12 23.64 -1.26
C ALA A 259 3.51 23.20 0.09
N GLU A 260 2.85 24.12 0.81
CA GLU A 260 2.15 23.81 2.06
C GLU A 260 0.95 22.88 1.84
N LEU A 261 0.22 23.05 0.73
CA LEU A 261 -0.85 22.16 0.32
C LEU A 261 -0.33 20.74 0.04
N VAL A 262 0.72 20.61 -0.76
CA VAL A 262 1.38 19.32 -1.05
C VAL A 262 1.87 18.65 0.24
N SER A 263 2.47 19.41 1.15
CA SER A 263 2.90 18.93 2.47
C SER A 263 1.73 18.41 3.31
N SER A 264 0.63 19.16 3.34
CA SER A 264 -0.55 18.78 4.14
C SER A 264 -1.18 17.50 3.60
N LEU A 265 -1.30 17.39 2.27
CA LEU A 265 -1.83 16.21 1.61
C LEU A 265 -0.89 15.00 1.76
N SER A 266 0.43 15.19 1.74
CA SER A 266 1.39 14.10 1.95
C SER A 266 1.33 13.55 3.37
N ILE A 267 1.18 14.41 4.39
CA ILE A 267 0.99 13.99 5.78
C ILE A 267 -0.33 13.23 5.91
N TYR A 268 -1.42 13.75 5.33
CA TYR A 268 -2.73 13.11 5.36
C TYR A 268 -2.69 11.68 4.77
N ARG A 269 -2.11 11.52 3.59
CA ARG A 269 -1.94 10.23 2.91
C ARG A 269 -1.00 9.31 3.70
N GLY A 270 0.09 9.84 4.24
CA GLY A 270 1.01 9.11 5.11
C GLY A 270 0.31 8.52 6.35
N VAL A 271 -0.48 9.32 7.06
CA VAL A 271 -1.27 8.87 8.23
C VAL A 271 -2.29 7.83 7.81
N THR A 272 -3.01 8.06 6.71
CA THR A 272 -3.98 7.11 6.15
C THR A 272 -3.35 5.75 5.88
N TYR A 273 -2.17 5.73 5.26
CA TYR A 273 -1.43 4.49 4.97
C TYR A 273 -0.92 3.79 6.23
N SER A 274 -0.50 4.54 7.26
CA SER A 274 -0.15 3.94 8.55
C SER A 274 -1.37 3.28 9.23
N VAL A 275 -2.52 3.94 9.24
CA VAL A 275 -3.78 3.38 9.76
C VAL A 275 -4.22 2.16 8.94
N LEU A 276 -4.01 2.21 7.62
CA LEU A 276 -4.25 1.08 6.73
C LEU A 276 -3.44 -0.15 7.16
N ILE A 277 -2.12 -0.01 7.40
CA ILE A 277 -1.27 -1.10 7.90
C ILE A 277 -1.82 -1.65 9.22
N LEU A 278 -2.13 -0.76 10.17
CA LEU A 278 -2.63 -1.15 11.49
C LEU A 278 -3.94 -1.94 11.41
N SER A 279 -4.82 -1.59 10.47
CA SER A 279 -6.16 -2.17 10.34
C SER A 279 -6.16 -3.68 10.10
N TYR A 280 -5.14 -4.23 9.44
CA TYR A 280 -4.99 -5.68 9.25
C TYR A 280 -3.87 -6.29 10.11
N TYR A 281 -2.81 -5.54 10.42
CA TYR A 281 -1.70 -6.04 11.24
C TYR A 281 -2.13 -6.32 12.68
N LEU A 282 -2.86 -5.39 13.30
CA LEU A 282 -3.28 -5.49 14.70
C LEU A 282 -4.22 -6.68 14.95
N PRO A 283 -5.32 -6.89 14.19
CA PRO A 283 -6.18 -8.05 14.41
C PRO A 283 -5.45 -9.37 14.18
N VAL A 284 -4.63 -9.49 13.13
CA VAL A 284 -3.83 -10.72 12.89
C VAL A 284 -2.90 -10.99 14.07
N SER A 285 -2.21 -9.96 14.56
CA SER A 285 -1.28 -10.09 15.69
C SER A 285 -2.00 -10.46 16.99
N LEU A 286 -3.22 -9.93 17.24
CA LEU A 286 -4.04 -10.32 18.39
C LEU A 286 -4.49 -11.79 18.30
N PHE A 287 -4.93 -12.26 17.14
CA PHE A 287 -5.28 -13.67 16.95
C PHE A 287 -4.08 -14.59 17.15
N LEU A 288 -2.90 -14.21 16.63
CA LEU A 288 -1.67 -14.97 16.86
C LEU A 288 -1.28 -14.97 18.33
N LYS A 289 -1.40 -13.84 19.03
CA LYS A 289 -1.12 -13.77 20.47
C LYS A 289 -1.96 -14.77 21.25
N VAL A 290 -3.29 -14.76 21.08
CA VAL A 290 -4.18 -15.71 21.77
C VAL A 290 -3.80 -17.16 21.49
N ARG A 291 -3.37 -17.48 20.27
CA ARG A 291 -2.88 -18.82 19.92
C ARG A 291 -1.56 -19.18 20.60
N ILE A 292 -0.65 -18.23 20.70
CA ILE A 292 0.65 -18.42 21.36
C ILE A 292 0.46 -18.62 22.86
N ASP A 293 -0.40 -17.80 23.49
CA ASP A 293 -0.70 -17.92 24.91
C ASP A 293 -1.32 -19.30 25.21
N ALA A 294 -2.32 -19.73 24.42
CA ALA A 294 -2.90 -21.07 24.54
C ALA A 294 -1.89 -22.21 24.28
N PHE A 295 -0.91 -21.98 23.42
CA PHE A 295 0.18 -22.92 23.18
C PHE A 295 1.12 -23.01 24.40
N HIS A 296 1.46 -21.88 25.04
CA HIS A 296 2.26 -21.86 26.26
C HIS A 296 1.55 -22.59 27.41
N ASP A 297 0.26 -22.35 27.62
CA ASP A 297 -0.55 -23.08 28.61
C ASP A 297 -0.51 -24.60 28.35
N ALA A 298 -0.61 -25.02 27.08
CA ALA A 298 -0.55 -26.43 26.70
C ALA A 298 0.84 -27.05 26.90
N VAL A 299 1.91 -26.30 26.62
CA VAL A 299 3.30 -26.72 26.84
C VAL A 299 3.58 -26.91 28.32
N ASP A 300 3.12 -25.97 29.15
CA ASP A 300 3.30 -26.01 30.61
C ASP A 300 2.52 -27.18 31.22
N ALA A 301 1.28 -27.40 30.78
CA ALA A 301 0.50 -28.57 31.19
C ALA A 301 1.15 -29.91 30.78
N ALA A 302 1.87 -29.92 29.65
CA ALA A 302 2.61 -31.09 29.17
C ALA A 302 4.01 -31.25 29.77
N GLY A 303 4.49 -30.29 30.59
CA GLY A 303 5.83 -30.29 31.17
C GLY A 303 6.97 -30.17 30.15
N LYS A 304 6.69 -29.65 28.94
CA LYS A 304 7.66 -29.55 27.82
C LYS A 304 8.27 -28.15 27.68
N HIS A 305 8.70 -27.53 28.77
CA HIS A 305 9.10 -26.11 28.80
C HIS A 305 10.20 -25.71 27.80
N GLU A 306 11.03 -26.66 27.34
CA GLU A 306 12.03 -26.41 26.29
C GLU A 306 11.40 -25.92 24.97
N LEU A 307 10.18 -26.36 24.66
CA LEU A 307 9.45 -25.94 23.45
C LEU A 307 8.89 -24.52 23.56
N ALA A 308 8.59 -24.06 24.78
CA ALA A 308 8.11 -22.69 25.01
C ALA A 308 9.20 -21.66 24.66
N ALA A 309 10.47 -21.98 24.88
CA ALA A 309 11.59 -21.09 24.54
C ALA A 309 11.73 -20.85 23.02
N GLY A 310 11.32 -21.83 22.19
CA GLY A 310 11.41 -21.74 20.73
C GLY A 310 10.33 -20.88 20.07
N VAL A 311 9.19 -20.69 20.76
CA VAL A 311 8.10 -19.81 20.36
C VAL A 311 8.06 -18.67 21.35
N ALA A 312 8.84 -17.63 21.06
CA ALA A 312 8.86 -16.44 21.88
C ALA A 312 7.41 -15.94 22.04
N GLY A 313 6.98 -15.82 23.30
CA GLY A 313 5.70 -15.22 23.65
C GLY A 313 5.58 -13.83 23.02
N PHE A 314 4.35 -13.41 22.75
CA PHE A 314 4.09 -12.03 22.33
C PHE A 314 4.19 -11.13 23.58
N ASP A 315 5.40 -10.99 24.12
CA ASP A 315 5.62 -10.20 25.32
C ASP A 315 5.43 -8.73 24.95
N ILE A 316 4.57 -8.03 25.70
CA ILE A 316 4.35 -6.59 25.54
C ILE A 316 5.65 -5.83 25.85
N GLN A 317 6.57 -6.40 26.63
CA GLN A 317 7.92 -5.85 26.80
C GLN A 317 8.75 -5.87 25.50
N ARG A 318 8.37 -6.71 24.52
CA ARG A 318 8.93 -6.69 23.17
C ARG A 318 8.59 -5.41 22.41
N ILE A 319 7.58 -4.64 22.84
CA ILE A 319 7.30 -3.28 22.34
C ILE A 319 8.48 -2.32 22.64
N ALA A 320 9.30 -2.61 23.65
CA ALA A 320 10.54 -1.90 23.95
C ALA A 320 11.79 -2.47 23.24
N THR A 321 11.63 -3.51 22.40
CA THR A 321 12.75 -4.14 21.69
C THR A 321 12.93 -3.58 20.27
N LEU A 322 14.13 -3.77 19.71
CA LEU A 322 14.47 -3.36 18.34
C LEU A 322 13.48 -3.89 17.28
N ASP A 323 12.81 -5.02 17.52
CA ASP A 323 11.84 -5.55 16.57
C ASP A 323 10.52 -4.76 16.55
N ALA A 324 10.07 -4.26 17.71
CA ALA A 324 8.94 -3.35 17.75
C ALA A 324 9.29 -1.98 17.18
N LEU A 325 10.52 -1.50 17.40
CA LEU A 325 10.98 -0.30 16.72
C LEU A 325 10.96 -0.47 15.19
N LYS A 326 11.44 -1.59 14.65
CA LYS A 326 11.34 -1.88 13.20
C LYS A 326 9.89 -1.95 12.73
N ALA A 327 8.99 -2.52 13.51
CA ALA A 327 7.56 -2.56 13.22
C ALA A 327 6.96 -1.15 13.21
N ILE A 328 7.25 -0.33 14.22
CA ILE A 328 6.84 1.07 14.31
C ILE A 328 7.40 1.86 13.13
N ILE A 329 8.68 1.70 12.81
CA ILE A 329 9.29 2.35 11.64
C ILE A 329 8.59 1.90 10.37
N ALA A 330 8.28 0.62 10.19
CA ALA A 330 7.56 0.13 9.00
C ALA A 330 6.13 0.69 8.92
N ILE A 331 5.47 0.89 10.06
CA ILE A 331 4.12 1.48 10.13
C ILE A 331 4.16 2.98 9.85
N VAL A 332 5.13 3.69 10.42
CA VAL A 332 5.27 5.16 10.38
C VAL A 332 6.09 5.61 9.17
N SER A 333 6.74 4.72 8.42
CA SER A 333 7.56 5.08 7.26
C SER A 333 6.81 5.87 6.20
N PRO A 334 5.51 5.64 5.90
CA PRO A 334 4.77 6.50 4.98
C PRO A 334 4.64 7.93 5.51
N ILE A 335 4.40 8.10 6.81
CA ILE A 335 4.35 9.42 7.48
C ILE A 335 5.71 10.10 7.41
N LEU A 336 6.79 9.39 7.77
CA LEU A 336 8.14 9.94 7.69
C LEU A 336 8.50 10.34 6.27
N THR A 337 8.09 9.57 5.27
CA THR A 337 8.31 9.90 3.85
C THR A 337 7.53 11.13 3.43
N GLY A 338 6.26 11.24 3.83
CA GLY A 338 5.45 12.44 3.61
C GLY A 338 6.05 13.69 4.23
N ALA A 339 6.50 13.60 5.48
CA ALA A 339 7.12 14.69 6.21
C ALA A 339 8.52 15.06 5.66
N ILE A 340 9.38 14.08 5.38
CA ILE A 340 10.70 14.36 4.80
C ILE A 340 10.55 14.99 3.41
N GLY A 341 9.59 14.52 2.62
CA GLY A 341 9.27 15.12 1.32
C GLY A 341 8.85 16.58 1.41
N SER A 342 8.19 16.99 2.50
CA SER A 342 7.77 18.38 2.68
C SER A 342 8.86 19.31 3.23
N PHE A 343 9.75 18.81 4.09
CA PHE A 343 10.90 19.59 4.58
C PHE A 343 12.07 19.61 3.60
N GLY A 344 12.17 18.56 2.78
CA GLY A 344 13.25 18.33 1.84
C GLY A 344 13.04 19.05 0.52
N ASN A 345 13.11 20.38 0.52
CA ASN A 345 13.60 21.08 -0.66
C ASN A 345 15.10 20.73 -0.78
N LEU A 346 15.39 19.50 -1.24
CA LEU A 346 16.73 18.88 -1.32
C LEU A 346 17.64 19.56 -2.34
N SER A 347 17.20 20.67 -2.93
CA SER A 347 18.03 21.59 -3.72
C SER A 347 19.27 22.08 -2.96
N GLY A 348 19.29 22.01 -1.62
CA GLY A 348 20.48 22.31 -0.80
C GLY A 348 21.51 21.17 -0.64
N PHE A 349 21.21 19.93 -1.05
CA PHE A 349 22.13 18.78 -0.91
C PHE A 349 22.86 18.39 -2.21
N GLY A 350 22.59 19.08 -3.31
CA GLY A 350 23.16 18.80 -4.63
C GLY A 350 23.70 20.02 -5.36
N GLY A 351 24.32 20.96 -4.63
CA GLY A 351 25.04 22.11 -5.18
C GLY A 351 26.54 21.97 -5.03
#